data_AF-A0A832GUS5-F1
#
_entry.id   AF-A0A832GUS5-F1
#
_cell.length_a   1.000
_cell.length_b   1.000
_cell.length_c   1.000
_cell.angle_alpha   90.00
_cell.angle_beta   90.00
_cell.angle_gamma   90.00
#
_symmetry.space_group_name_H-M   'P 1'
#
loop_
_entity.id
_entity.type
_entity.pdbx_description
1 polymer ?
#
loop_
_entity_poly.entity_id
_entity_poly.type
_entity_poly.pdbx_seq_one_letter_code
_entity_poly.pdbx_strand_id
1 'polypeptide(L)'
;MNLPEYSEYGDLWYLDKNTVFLNHGSFGACPIYLLNKQNQYRQQMESQPLKYFVRDAEEMLYNTKTKLCKFIGANTDDLVFVDNVPQESILY
;
A
#
# COMPACT_ATOMS: atom_id res chain seq x y z
N MET A 1 -2.58 -8.11 -34.05
CA MET A 1 -2.98 -8.94 -32.92
C MET A 1 -3.76 -8.04 -31.99
N ASN A 2 -5.01 -8.36 -31.64
CA ASN A 2 -5.80 -7.50 -30.75
C ASN A 2 -5.34 -7.76 -29.31
N LEU A 3 -5.14 -6.70 -28.53
CA LEU A 3 -4.86 -6.82 -27.10
C LEU A 3 -6.12 -7.34 -26.40
N PRO A 4 -5.98 -8.17 -25.34
CA PRO A 4 -7.11 -8.55 -24.50
C PRO A 4 -7.75 -7.32 -23.86
N GLU A 5 -9.07 -7.34 -23.70
CA GLU A 5 -9.77 -6.28 -22.98
C GLU A 5 -9.49 -6.36 -21.48
N TYR A 6 -9.36 -5.19 -20.86
CA TYR A 6 -9.29 -5.10 -19.40
C TYR A 6 -10.65 -5.43 -18.78
N SER A 7 -10.63 -6.06 -17.60
CA SER A 7 -11.85 -6.17 -16.77
C SER A 7 -12.35 -4.78 -16.35
N GLU A 8 -13.61 -4.70 -15.92
CA GLU A 8 -14.20 -3.47 -15.34
C GLU A 8 -13.36 -2.85 -14.20
N TYR A 9 -12.60 -3.66 -13.47
CA TYR A 9 -11.74 -3.18 -12.41
C TYR A 9 -10.51 -2.43 -12.92
N GLY A 10 -10.11 -2.59 -14.19
CA GLY A 10 -8.91 -1.97 -14.74
C GLY A 10 -8.90 -0.45 -14.68
N ASP A 11 -10.06 0.18 -14.52
CA ASP A 11 -10.21 1.63 -14.36
C ASP A 11 -9.92 2.12 -12.94
N LEU A 12 -9.79 1.20 -11.98
CA LEU A 12 -9.34 1.51 -10.61
C LEU A 12 -7.83 1.74 -10.52
N TRP A 13 -7.06 1.52 -11.58
CA TRP A 13 -5.61 1.71 -11.63
C TRP A 13 -5.21 2.67 -12.77
N TYR A 14 -4.10 3.40 -12.58
CA TYR A 14 -3.48 4.22 -13.62
C TYR A 14 -2.63 3.41 -14.64
N LEU A 15 -2.98 2.15 -14.90
CA LEU A 15 -2.26 1.33 -15.88
C LEU A 15 -2.43 1.91 -17.29
N ASP A 16 -1.36 1.93 -18.07
CA ASP A 16 -1.41 2.30 -19.49
C ASP A 16 -2.29 1.30 -20.26
N LYS A 17 -3.38 1.80 -20.84
CA LYS A 17 -4.37 0.99 -21.56
C LYS A 17 -3.84 0.41 -22.88
N ASN A 18 -2.71 0.91 -23.37
CA ASN A 18 -2.04 0.37 -24.58
C ASN A 18 -1.06 -0.78 -24.25
N THR A 19 -0.84 -1.05 -22.97
CA THR A 19 0.09 -2.08 -22.50
C THR A 19 -0.68 -3.18 -21.78
N VAL A 20 -0.40 -4.45 -22.08
CA VAL A 20 -0.98 -5.59 -21.34
C VAL A 20 -0.06 -5.93 -20.17
N PHE A 21 -0.50 -5.60 -18.96
CA PHE A 21 0.32 -5.78 -17.76
C PHE A 21 0.17 -7.19 -17.18
N LEU A 22 1.09 -8.09 -17.52
CA LEU A 22 1.03 -9.51 -17.12
C LEU A 22 1.76 -9.83 -15.81
N ASN A 23 2.63 -8.93 -15.34
CA ASN A 23 3.46 -9.17 -14.17
C ASN A 23 3.16 -8.17 -13.04
N HIS A 24 2.05 -8.38 -12.34
CA HIS A 24 1.73 -7.64 -11.12
C HIS A 24 2.56 -8.09 -9.91
N GLY A 25 3.16 -9.29 -9.96
CA GLY A 25 3.87 -9.90 -8.83
C GLY A 25 5.22 -9.28 -8.50
N SER A 26 5.87 -8.56 -9.43
CA SER A 26 7.17 -7.93 -9.17
C SER A 26 7.06 -6.67 -8.31
N PHE A 27 6.40 -5.62 -8.82
CA PHE A 27 6.29 -4.33 -8.12
C PHE A 27 4.84 -3.96 -7.78
N GLY A 28 3.86 -4.63 -8.39
CA GLY A 28 2.46 -4.27 -8.31
C GLY A 28 2.12 -2.92 -8.92
N ALA A 29 0.85 -2.55 -8.78
CA ALA A 29 0.31 -1.23 -9.08
C ALA A 29 -0.72 -0.88 -8.01
N CYS A 30 -0.72 0.36 -7.55
CA CYS A 30 -1.62 0.81 -6.49
C CYS A 30 -2.94 1.33 -7.07
N PRO A 31 -4.10 0.92 -6.55
CA PRO A 31 -5.39 1.51 -6.93
C PRO A 31 -5.43 3.03 -6.71
N ILE A 32 -6.12 3.75 -7.58
CA ILE A 32 -6.25 5.21 -7.58
C ILE A 32 -6.75 5.73 -6.23
N TYR A 33 -7.74 5.06 -5.64
CA TYR A 33 -8.30 5.50 -4.35
C TYR A 33 -7.30 5.39 -3.20
N LEU A 34 -6.37 4.42 -3.25
CA LEU A 34 -5.30 4.28 -2.25
C LEU A 34 -4.22 5.34 -2.45
N LEU A 35 -3.87 5.67 -3.70
CA LEU A 35 -2.97 6.79 -4.01
C LEU A 35 -3.54 8.13 -3.50
N ASN A 36 -4.84 8.36 -3.67
CA ASN A 36 -5.51 9.53 -3.12
C ASN A 36 -5.44 9.57 -1.59
N LYS A 37 -5.59 8.41 -0.93
CA LYS A 37 -5.45 8.32 0.53
C LYS A 37 -4.02 8.62 0.99
N GLN A 38 -3.02 8.12 0.28
CA GLN A 38 -1.61 8.42 0.54
C GLN A 38 -1.33 9.93 0.40
N ASN A 39 -1.88 10.57 -0.63
CA ASN A 39 -1.75 12.02 -0.82
C ASN A 39 -2.39 12.82 0.32
N GLN A 40 -3.54 12.37 0.84
CA GLN A 40 -4.16 12.99 2.02
C GLN A 40 -3.25 12.90 3.25
N TYR A 41 -2.62 11.75 3.51
CA TYR A 41 -1.67 11.62 4.62
C TYR A 41 -0.46 12.54 4.45
N ARG A 42 0.04 12.70 3.22
CA ARG A 42 1.12 13.65 2.92
C ARG A 42 0.69 15.08 3.21
N GLN A 43 -0.50 15.50 2.74
CA GLN A 43 -1.04 16.83 3.02
C GLN A 43 -1.21 17.07 4.53
N GLN A 44 -1.70 16.08 5.29
CA GLN A 44 -1.84 16.17 6.74
C GLN A 44 -0.47 16.34 7.42
N MET A 45 0.51 15.53 7.04
CA MET A 45 1.89 15.64 7.52
C MET A 45 2.47 17.03 7.26
N GLU A 46 2.39 17.53 6.02
CA GLU A 46 2.93 18.86 5.66
C GLU A 46 2.19 20.01 6.35
N SER A 47 0.88 19.86 6.61
CA SER A 47 0.09 20.92 7.25
C SER A 47 0.48 21.16 8.71
N GLN A 48 0.93 20.12 9.42
CA GLN A 48 1.32 20.23 10.83
C GLN A 48 2.30 19.12 11.25
N PRO A 49 3.57 19.14 10.79
CA PRO A 49 4.50 18.02 10.93
C PRO A 49 4.72 17.56 12.37
N LEU A 50 4.85 18.51 13.30
CA LEU A 50 5.09 18.18 14.71
C LEU A 50 3.92 17.39 15.31
N LYS A 51 2.67 17.80 15.04
CA LYS A 51 1.50 17.05 15.52
C LYS A 51 1.44 15.68 14.85
N TYR A 52 1.66 15.63 13.54
CA TYR A 52 1.61 14.39 12.78
C TYR A 52 2.59 13.35 13.33
N PHE A 53 3.86 13.69 13.48
CA PHE A 53 4.89 12.74 13.90
C PHE A 53 4.86 12.43 15.40
N VAL A 54 4.55 13.41 16.26
CA VAL A 54 4.61 13.21 17.73
C VAL A 54 3.33 12.61 18.30
N ARG A 55 2.19 12.75 17.61
CA ARG A 55 0.88 12.32 18.14
C ARG A 55 0.13 11.37 17.22
N ASP A 56 0.01 11.72 15.94
CA ASP A 56 -0.98 11.06 15.07
C ASP A 56 -0.42 9.76 14.46
N ALA A 57 0.83 9.77 14.01
CA ALA A 57 1.41 8.68 13.25
C ALA A 57 1.47 7.36 14.04
N GLU A 58 1.81 7.41 15.33
CA GLU A 58 1.88 6.22 16.19
C GLU A 58 0.51 5.55 16.35
N GLU A 59 -0.53 6.32 16.65
CA GLU A 59 -1.91 5.81 16.77
C GLU A 59 -2.40 5.24 15.44
N MET A 60 -2.12 5.93 14.33
CA MET A 60 -2.48 5.46 12.99
C MET A 60 -1.78 4.14 12.63
N LEU A 61 -0.49 4.00 12.98
CA LEU A 61 0.26 2.76 12.78
C LEU A 61 -0.27 1.63 13.66
N TYR A 62 -0.55 1.88 14.93
CA TYR A 62 -1.11 0.87 15.85
C TYR A 62 -2.48 0.37 15.37
N ASN A 63 -3.35 1.27 14.91
CA ASN A 63 -4.65 0.93 14.34
C ASN A 63 -4.52 0.11 13.04
N THR A 64 -3.55 0.45 12.19
CA THR A 64 -3.25 -0.30 10.96
C THR A 64 -2.75 -1.71 11.30
N LYS A 65 -1.79 -1.79 12.24
CA LYS A 65 -1.20 -3.03 12.73
C LYS A 65 -2.27 -3.97 13.31
N THR A 66 -3.19 -3.45 14.13
CA THR A 66 -4.30 -4.22 14.71
C THR A 66 -5.22 -4.80 13.64
N LYS A 67 -5.58 -4.00 12.62
CA LYS A 67 -6.44 -4.45 11.51
C LYS A 67 -5.73 -5.52 10.67
N LEU A 68 -4.44 -5.35 10.40
CA LEU A 68 -3.65 -6.32 9.65
C LEU A 68 -3.51 -7.64 10.41
N CYS A 69 -3.19 -7.58 11.70
CA CYS A 69 -3.09 -8.77 12.56
C CYS A 69 -4.40 -9.55 12.58
N LYS A 70 -5.54 -8.85 12.71
CA LYS A 70 -6.87 -9.49 12.60
C LYS A 70 -7.10 -10.14 11.24
N PHE A 71 -6.65 -9.51 10.15
CA PHE A 71 -6.81 -10.05 8.79
C PHE A 71 -5.98 -11.32 8.57
N ILE A 72 -4.74 -11.37 9.08
CA ILE A 72 -3.83 -12.51 8.90
C ILE A 72 -3.89 -13.54 10.04
N GLY A 73 -4.65 -13.29 11.10
CA GLY A 73 -4.75 -14.18 12.26
C GLY A 73 -3.53 -14.18 13.18
N ALA A 74 -2.80 -13.07 13.29
CA ALA A 74 -1.61 -12.91 14.15
C ALA A 74 -1.92 -12.11 15.42
N ASN A 75 -1.06 -12.20 16.43
CA ASN A 75 -1.11 -11.29 17.58
C ASN A 75 -0.49 -9.95 17.19
N THR A 76 -1.05 -8.86 17.74
CA THR A 76 -0.52 -7.51 17.52
C THR A 76 0.95 -7.42 17.96
N ASP A 77 1.36 -8.06 19.05
CA ASP A 77 2.74 -7.94 19.53
C ASP A 77 3.78 -8.64 18.62
N ASP A 78 3.35 -9.55 17.75
CA ASP A 78 4.20 -10.33 16.86
C ASP A 78 4.42 -9.68 15.48
N LEU A 79 3.80 -8.52 15.20
CA LEU A 79 3.90 -7.84 13.91
C LEU A 79 4.70 -6.54 14.00
N VAL A 80 5.63 -6.31 13.07
CA VAL A 80 6.30 -5.02 12.90
C VAL A 80 6.23 -4.60 11.43
N PHE A 81 6.17 -3.29 11.19
CA PHE A 81 6.29 -2.75 9.84
C PHE A 81 7.77 -2.51 9.53
N VAL A 82 8.17 -2.93 8.34
CA VAL A 82 9.47 -2.63 7.73
C VAL A 82 9.20 -2.06 6.33
N ASP A 83 10.17 -1.35 5.75
CA ASP A 83 9.97 -0.66 4.47
C ASP A 83 9.63 -1.62 3.32
N ASN A 84 10.26 -2.79 3.30
CA ASN A 84 10.00 -3.86 2.35
C ASN A 84 10.59 -5.20 2.85
N VAL A 85 10.32 -6.26 2.10
CA VAL A 85 11.02 -7.54 2.25
C VAL A 85 12.43 -7.37 1.66
N PRO A 86 13.52 -7.61 2.42
CA PRO A 86 14.87 -7.49 1.90
C PRO A 86 15.10 -8.48 0.76
N GLN A 87 15.79 -8.06 -0.30
CA GLN A 87 16.07 -8.93 -1.44
C GLN A 87 16.83 -10.22 -1.06
N GLU A 88 17.61 -10.18 0.02
CA GLU A 88 18.40 -11.29 0.55
C GLU A 88 17.57 -12.31 1.36
N SER A 89 16.35 -11.94 1.78
CA SER A 89 15.48 -12.81 2.58
C SER A 89 14.77 -13.92 1.79
N ILE A 90 14.90 -13.93 0.46
CA ILE A 90 14.29 -14.92 -0.45
C ILE A 90 15.22 -16.13 -0.70
N LEU A 91 16.43 -16.13 -0.12
CA LEU A 91 17.45 -17.17 -0.35
C LEU A 91 17.53 -18.27 0.72
N TYR A 92 16.52 -18.41 1.60
CA TYR A 92 16.45 -19.48 2.58
C TYR A 92 15.11 -20.22 2.53
#